data_AF-A0A661ANC9-F1
#
_entry.id   AF-A0A661ANC9-F1
#
_cell.length_a   1.000
_cell.length_b   1.000
_cell.length_c   1.000
_cell.angle_alpha   90.00
_cell.angle_beta   90.00
_cell.angle_gamma   90.00
#
_symmetry.space_group_name_H-M   'P 1'
#
loop_
_entity.id
_entity.type
_entity.pdbx_description
1 polymer ?
#
loop_
_entity_poly.entity_id
_entity_poly.type
_entity_poly.pdbx_seq_one_letter_code
_entity_poly.pdbx_strand_id
1 'polypeptide(L)' 'MIRNADLLEEFERRYLQENKLTLEEKFKIYEWMYEEVKALGRLPEDPLEGIDVKIRMARILNGIQRGS' A
#
# COMPACT_ATOMS: atom_id res chain seq x y z
N MET A 1 -13.79 8.30 15.48
CA MET A 1 -14.35 6.98 15.82
C MET A 1 -15.47 6.70 14.84
N ILE A 2 -15.36 5.61 14.07
CA ILE A 2 -16.29 5.31 12.98
C ILE A 2 -17.48 4.55 13.58
N ARG A 3 -18.69 5.02 13.32
CA ARG A 3 -19.91 4.54 13.99
C ARG A 3 -20.46 3.24 13.41
N ASN A 4 -20.09 2.93 12.18
CA ASN A 4 -20.50 1.72 11.47
C ASN A 4 -19.33 1.26 10.59
N ALA A 5 -18.63 0.22 11.04
CA ALA A 5 -17.45 -0.30 10.37
C ALA A 5 -17.80 -1.03 9.07
N ASP A 6 -18.91 -1.78 9.05
CA ASP A 6 -19.32 -2.59 7.89
C ASP A 6 -19.68 -1.69 6.70
N LEU A 7 -20.41 -0.60 6.95
CA LEU A 7 -20.74 0.39 5.92
C LEU A 7 -19.49 1.07 5.35
N LEU A 8 -18.49 1.33 6.20
CA LEU A 8 -17.22 1.88 5.74
C LEU A 8 -16.46 0.87 4.87
N GLU A 9 -16.37 -0.38 5.32
CA GLU A 9 -15.66 -1.42 4.58
C GLU A 9 -16.29 -1.65 3.20
N GLU A 10 -17.63 -1.67 3.13
CA GLU A 10 -18.34 -1.78 1.86
C GLU A 10 -18.05 -0.60 0.93
N PHE A 11 -18.07 0.63 1.48
CA PHE A 11 -17.72 1.83 0.74
C PHE A 11 -16.28 1.77 0.21
N GLU A 12 -15.31 1.44 1.05
CA GLU A 12 -13.89 1.34 0.68
C GLU A 12 -13.68 0.29 -0.41
N ARG A 13 -14.34 -0.87 -0.28
CA ARG A 13 -14.27 -1.95 -1.27
C ARG A 13 -14.80 -1.48 -2.63
N ARG A 14 -15.96 -0.82 -2.66
CA ARG A 14 -16.55 -0.28 -3.89
C ARG A 14 -15.66 0.81 -4.50
N TYR A 15 -15.19 1.74 -3.67
CA TYR A 15 -14.32 2.83 -4.10
C TYR A 15 -13.05 2.29 -4.77
N LEU A 16 -12.40 1.28 -4.18
CA LEU A 16 -11.19 0.66 -4.75
C LEU A 16 -11.44 -0.11 -6.05
N GLN A 17 -12.65 -0.65 -6.24
CA GLN A 17 -13.02 -1.32 -7.49
C GLN A 17 -13.26 -0.32 -8.62
N GLU A 18 -13.96 0.78 -8.32
CA GLU A 18 -14.34 1.81 -9.28
C GLU A 18 -13.18 2.77 -9.61
N ASN A 19 -12.30 3.05 -8.63
CA ASN A 19 -11.25 4.06 -8.74
C ASN A 19 -9.86 3.41 -8.73
N LYS A 20 -9.62 2.50 -9.68
CA LYS A 20 -8.30 1.89 -9.84
C LYS A 20 -7.31 2.90 -10.41
N LEU A 21 -6.34 3.30 -9.59
CA LEU A 21 -5.22 4.09 -10.06
C LEU A 21 -4.38 3.32 -11.07
N THR A 22 -3.98 4.01 -12.13
CA THR A 22 -2.93 3.59 -13.05
C THR A 22 -1.59 3.48 -12.32
N LEU A 23 -0.62 2.80 -12.93
CA LEU A 23 0.73 2.69 -12.37
C LEU A 23 1.38 4.07 -12.22
N GLU A 24 1.18 4.96 -13.20
CA GLU A 24 1.71 6.33 -13.19
C GLU A 24 1.15 7.15 -12.02
N GLU A 25 -0.17 7.11 -11.81
CA GLU A 25 -0.81 7.82 -10.69
C GLU A 25 -0.32 7.32 -9.33
N LYS A 26 -0.10 6.01 -9.20
CA LYS A 26 0.47 5.42 -7.98
C LYS A 26 1.87 5.94 -7.70
N PHE A 27 2.73 6.00 -8.72
CA PHE A 27 4.09 6.54 -8.57
C PHE A 27 4.08 8.03 -8.24
N LYS A 28 3.21 8.81 -8.87
CA LYS A 28 3.08 10.23 -8.57
C LYS A 28 2.70 10.47 -7.11
N ILE A 29 1.74 9.71 -6.57
CA ILE A 29 1.37 9.80 -5.15
C ILE A 29 2.55 9.40 -4.27
N TYR A 30 3.25 8.32 -4.61
CA TYR A 30 4.41 7.86 -3.86
C TYR A 30 5.53 8.93 -3.81
N GLU A 31 5.86 9.55 -4.94
CA GLU A 31 6.88 10.60 -5.02
C GLU A 31 6.52 11.80 -4.14
N TRP A 32 5.25 12.21 -4.15
CA TRP A 32 4.77 13.30 -3.30
C TRP A 32 4.90 12.96 -1.81
N MET A 33 4.52 11.74 -1.42
CA MET A 33 4.70 11.27 -0.04
C MET A 33 6.18 11.20 0.35
N TYR A 34 7.03 10.78 -0.57
CA TYR A 34 8.46 10.67 -0.35
C TYR A 34 9.10 12.04 -0.10
N GLU A 35 8.81 13.04 -0.93
CA GLU A 35 9.31 14.41 -0.73
C GLU A 35 8.77 15.04 0.56
N GLU A 36 7.53 14.78 0.96
CA GLU A 36 6.98 15.23 2.23
C GLU A 36 7.74 14.63 3.43
N VAL A 37 7.94 13.31 3.43
CA VAL A 37 8.67 12.63 4.52
C VAL A 37 10.12 13.10 4.61
N LYS A 38 10.74 13.36 3.46
CA LYS A 38 12.08 13.95 3.35
C LYS A 38 12.12 15.37 3.90
N ALA A 39 11.13 16.21 3.58
CA ALA A 39 11.00 17.57 4.13
C ALA A 39 10.83 17.55 5.66
N LEU A 40 10.14 16.54 6.19
CA LEU A 40 9.99 16.29 7.63
C LEU A 40 11.25 15.69 8.30
N GLY A 41 12.29 15.37 7.52
CA GLY A 41 13.52 14.76 8.03
C GLY A 41 13.33 13.35 8.59
N ARG A 42 12.31 12.61 8.13
CA ARG A 42 11.94 11.28 8.64
C ARG A 42 12.13 10.16 7.61
N LEU A 43 13.17 10.26 6.78
CA LEU A 43 13.54 9.13 5.93
C LEU A 43 14.17 8.02 6.78
N PRO A 44 13.92 6.75 6.45
CA PRO A 44 14.64 5.64 7.07
C PRO A 44 16.13 5.73 6.73
N GLU A 45 16.98 5.31 7.67
CA GLU A 45 18.44 5.30 7.46
C GLU A 45 18.84 4.29 6.37
N ASP A 46 18.16 3.14 6.34
CA ASP A 46 18.29 2.14 5.28
C ASP A 46 17.01 2.10 4.42
N PRO A 47 17.08 2.51 3.13
CA PRO A 47 15.94 2.44 2.21
C PRO A 47 15.37 1.04 2.00
N LEU A 48 16.15 -0.01 2.31
CA LEU A 48 15.77 -1.40 2.15
C LEU A 48 15.38 -2.08 3.47
N GLU A 49 15.30 -1.33 4.56
CA GLU A 49 14.95 -1.89 5.86
C GLU A 49 13.61 -2.66 5.78
N GLY A 50 13.66 -3.96 6.14
CA GLY A 50 12.50 -4.84 6.12
C GLY A 50 12.07 -5.36 4.73
N ILE A 51 12.84 -5.12 3.66
CA ILE A 51 12.50 -5.61 2.32
C ILE A 51 12.48 -7.15 2.24
N ASP A 52 13.37 -7.83 2.98
CA ASP A 52 13.43 -9.30 3.02
C ASP A 52 12.12 -9.92 3.52
N VAL A 53 11.52 -9.30 4.54
CA VAL A 53 10.23 -9.73 5.09
C VAL A 53 9.15 -9.54 4.03
N LYS A 54 9.13 -8.39 3.33
CA LYS A 54 8.17 -8.12 2.26
C LYS A 54 8.30 -9.12 1.11
N ILE A 55 9.53 -9.44 0.68
CA ILE A 55 9.80 -10.45 -0.36
C ILE A 55 9.32 -11.83 0.10
N ARG A 56 9.62 -12.23 1.34
CA ARG A 56 9.16 -13.52 1.90
C ARG A 56 7.64 -13.61 1.93
N MET A 57 6.95 -12.56 2.37
CA MET A 57 5.48 -12.55 2.42
C MET A 57 4.86 -12.57 1.03
N ALA A 58 5.40 -11.80 0.08
CA ALA A 58 4.95 -11.83 -1.31
C ALA A 58 5.09 -13.23 -1.92
N ARG A 59 6.19 -13.94 -1.63
CA ARG A 59 6.38 -15.33 -2.07
C ARG A 59 5.34 -16.29 -1.49
N ILE A 60 5.03 -16.18 -0.19
CA ILE A 60 4.03 -17.03 0.46
C ILE A 60 2.64 -16.78 -0.15
N LEU A 61 2.21 -15.52 -0.25
CA LEU A 61 0.92 -15.15 -0.81
C LEU A 61 0.77 -15.61 -2.27
N ASN A 62 1.77 -15.34 -3.09
CA ASN A 62 1.79 -15.75 -4.50
C ASN A 62 1.89 -17.28 -4.70
N GLY A 63 2.40 -18.00 -3.70
CA GLY A 63 2.43 -19.47 -3.70
C GLY A 63 1.05 -20.06 -3.37
N ILE A 64 0.37 -19.49 -2.38
CA ILE A 64 -1.00 -19.89 -1.99
C ILE A 64 -1.98 -19.62 -3.15
N GLN A 65 -1.87 -18.45 -3.79
CA GLN A 65 -2.77 -18.02 -4.87
C GLN A 65 -2.64 -18.84 -6.17
N ARG A 66 -1.55 -19.59 -6.34
CA ARG A 66 -1.36 -20.51 -7.49
C ARG A 66 -1.84 -21.93 -7.21
N GLY A 67 -2.09 -22.28 -5.95
CA GLY A 67 -2.52 -23.63 -5.53
C GLY A 67 -4.02 -23.76 -5.25
N SER A 68 -4.79 -22.67 -5.41
CA SER A 68 -6.24 -22.58 -5.21
C SER A 68 -7.00 -22.52 -6.52
#